data_AF-A0A4U9CRR2-F1
#
_entry.id   AF-A0A4U9CRR2-F1
#
_cell.length_a   1.000
_cell.length_b   1.000
_cell.length_c   1.000
_cell.angle_alpha   90.00
_cell.angle_beta   90.00
_cell.angle_gamma   90.00
#
_symmetry.space_group_name_H-M   'P 1'
#
loop_
_entity.id
_entity.type
_entity.pdbx_description
1 polymer ?
#
loop_
_entity_poly.entity_id
_entity_poly.type
_entity_poly.pdbx_seq_one_letter_code
_entity_poly.pdbx_strand_id
1 'polypeptide(L)'
;MRTSPHAENEAFYAPQASGRLATPSDDTRDIIRVAIHALDRVWKDGFRYMKAGIMLGDFFSQGVAQLNLFDEYQPQANSAALMQVVDRLNRSGRGSVWFAGQGIQKSWAMKA
;
A
#
# COMPACT_ATOMS: atom_id res chain seq x y z
N MET A 1 7.01 -9.98 -0.05
CA MET A 1 7.18 -10.22 1.41
C MET A 1 8.19 -11.34 1.61
N ARG A 2 8.80 -11.50 2.79
CA ARG A 2 9.78 -12.56 3.03
C ARG A 2 9.77 -13.09 4.46
N THR A 3 10.10 -14.37 4.61
CA THR A 3 10.45 -15.01 5.88
C THR A 3 11.94 -14.78 6.21
N SER A 4 12.36 -15.18 7.41
CA SER A 4 13.76 -15.03 7.85
C SER A 4 14.67 -16.02 7.09
N PRO A 5 15.76 -15.56 6.46
CA PRO A 5 16.79 -16.46 5.90
C PRO A 5 17.57 -17.24 6.96
N HIS A 6 17.51 -16.81 8.22
CA HIS A 6 18.31 -17.36 9.33
C HIS A 6 17.48 -18.20 10.31
N ALA A 7 16.21 -18.50 9.99
CA ALA A 7 15.40 -19.36 10.83
C ALA A 7 15.82 -20.82 10.61
N GLU A 8 16.38 -21.44 11.64
CA GLU A 8 16.69 -22.88 11.64
C GLU A 8 15.39 -23.69 11.54
N ASN A 9 15.38 -24.70 10.68
CA ASN A 9 14.23 -25.59 10.42
C ASN A 9 12.97 -24.92 9.82
N GLU A 10 13.07 -23.71 9.26
CA GLU A 10 11.96 -23.10 8.49
C GLU A 10 12.30 -22.97 7.01
N ALA A 11 11.30 -23.16 6.15
CA ALA A 11 11.47 -22.95 4.72
C ALA A 11 11.54 -21.45 4.39
N PHE A 12 12.59 -21.05 3.67
CA PHE A 12 12.70 -19.69 3.15
C PHE A 12 11.63 -19.46 2.07
N TYR A 13 10.83 -18.40 2.26
CA TYR A 13 9.76 -18.03 1.35
C TYR A 13 9.76 -16.52 1.13
N ALA A 14 9.94 -16.10 -0.12
CA ALA A 14 10.04 -14.69 -0.50
C ALA A 14 9.27 -14.37 -1.80
N PRO A 15 7.93 -14.51 -1.81
CA PRO A 15 7.16 -14.24 -3.01
C PRO A 15 7.01 -12.75 -3.29
N GLN A 16 6.73 -12.47 -4.56
CA GLN A 16 6.38 -11.16 -5.07
C GLN A 16 5.10 -11.26 -5.90
N ALA A 17 4.24 -10.27 -5.79
CA ALA A 17 3.09 -10.09 -6.66
C ALA A 17 2.98 -8.62 -7.05
N SER A 18 2.46 -8.38 -8.24
CA SER A 18 2.17 -7.05 -8.77
C SER A 18 0.68 -6.93 -9.11
N GLY A 19 0.21 -5.69 -9.09
CA GLY A 19 -1.11 -5.30 -9.57
C GLY A 19 -1.00 -3.94 -10.25
N ARG A 20 -1.98 -3.63 -11.09
CA ARG A 20 -2.04 -2.35 -11.81
C ARG A 20 -3.36 -1.66 -11.48
N LEU A 21 -3.32 -0.35 -11.34
CA LEU A 21 -4.51 0.48 -11.28
C LEU A 21 -4.98 0.75 -12.72
N ALA A 22 -6.30 0.66 -12.96
CA ALA A 22 -6.87 0.95 -14.27
C ALA A 22 -6.64 2.42 -14.66
N THR A 23 -6.76 3.31 -13.68
CA THR A 23 -6.50 4.74 -13.81
C THR A 23 -5.37 5.14 -12.87
N PRO A 24 -4.40 5.98 -13.30
CA PRO A 24 -3.38 6.52 -12.41
C PRO A 24 -4.04 7.21 -11.21
N SER A 25 -3.66 6.83 -9.99
CA SER A 25 -4.25 7.36 -8.75
C SER A 25 -3.16 7.60 -7.71
N ASP A 26 -3.24 8.75 -7.04
CA ASP A 26 -2.48 9.10 -5.83
C ASP A 26 -3.29 8.85 -4.55
N ASP A 27 -4.50 8.27 -4.67
CA ASP A 27 -5.33 7.91 -3.53
C ASP A 27 -4.76 6.70 -2.79
N THR A 28 -4.40 6.90 -1.53
CA THR A 28 -3.87 5.82 -0.68
C THR A 28 -4.86 4.66 -0.56
N ARG A 29 -6.18 4.90 -0.67
CA ARG A 29 -7.21 3.84 -0.59
C ARG A 29 -7.13 2.88 -1.78
N ASP A 30 -6.88 3.41 -2.98
CA ASP A 30 -6.73 2.59 -4.18
C ASP A 30 -5.45 1.76 -4.13
N ILE A 31 -4.36 2.36 -3.65
CA ILE A 31 -3.08 1.69 -3.46
C ILE A 31 -3.21 0.56 -2.43
N ILE A 32 -3.84 0.81 -1.28
CA ILE A 32 -4.07 -0.20 -0.24
C ILE A 32 -4.90 -1.36 -0.81
N ARG A 33 -5.96 -1.08 -1.57
CA ARG A 33 -6.81 -2.11 -2.18
C ARG A 33 -6.00 -3.05 -3.08
N VAL A 34 -5.19 -2.51 -3.99
CA VAL A 34 -4.35 -3.34 -4.87
C VAL A 34 -3.27 -4.09 -4.08
N ALA A 35 -2.69 -3.46 -3.06
CA ALA A 35 -1.68 -4.10 -2.22
C ALA A 35 -2.24 -5.30 -1.43
N ILE A 36 -3.46 -5.18 -0.88
CA ILE A 36 -4.15 -6.28 -0.19
C ILE A 36 -4.45 -7.42 -1.18
N HIS A 37 -5.02 -7.12 -2.35
CA HIS A 37 -5.25 -8.14 -3.37
C HIS A 37 -3.97 -8.84 -3.84
N ALA A 38 -2.86 -8.10 -3.97
CA ALA A 38 -1.57 -8.69 -4.28
C ALA A 38 -1.08 -9.59 -3.14
N LEU A 39 -1.27 -9.18 -1.89
CA LEU A 39 -0.92 -9.96 -0.71
C LEU A 39 -1.69 -11.28 -0.65
N ASP A 40 -3.01 -11.25 -0.86
CA ASP A 40 -3.88 -12.45 -0.83
C ASP A 40 -3.40 -13.54 -1.80
N ARG A 41 -2.83 -13.14 -2.94
CA ARG A 41 -2.31 -14.07 -3.96
C ARG A 41 -1.02 -14.76 -3.56
N VAL A 42 -0.20 -14.12 -2.73
CA VAL A 42 1.11 -14.65 -2.31
C VAL A 42 1.10 -15.16 -0.88
N TRP A 43 0.04 -14.89 -0.13
CA TRP A 43 -0.12 -15.37 1.23
C TRP A 43 -0.18 -16.89 1.28
N LYS A 44 0.56 -17.45 2.21
CA LYS A 44 0.54 -18.86 2.58
C LYS A 44 0.57 -18.97 4.09
N ASP A 45 -0.41 -19.68 4.63
CA ASP A 45 -0.45 -20.01 6.05
C ASP A 45 0.74 -20.90 6.45
N GLY A 46 1.09 -20.86 7.73
CA GLY A 46 2.22 -21.61 8.28
C GLY A 46 3.60 -20.96 8.08
N PHE A 47 3.69 -19.86 7.33
CA PHE A 47 4.94 -19.10 7.19
C PHE A 47 5.01 -17.91 8.15
N ARG A 48 6.17 -17.75 8.79
CA ARG A 48 6.46 -16.62 9.67
C ARG A 48 7.07 -15.46 8.89
N TYR A 49 6.22 -14.62 8.33
CA TYR A 49 6.67 -13.43 7.59
C TYR A 49 7.36 -12.42 8.52
N MET A 50 8.50 -11.91 8.08
CA MET A 50 9.31 -10.94 8.84
C MET A 50 9.28 -9.54 8.22
N LYS A 51 9.15 -9.45 6.89
CA LYS A 51 9.16 -8.16 6.18
C LYS A 51 8.27 -8.18 4.95
N ALA A 52 7.53 -7.09 4.77
CA ALA A 52 6.83 -6.77 3.53
C ALA A 52 7.23 -5.37 3.05
N GLY A 53 7.06 -5.12 1.77
CA GLY A 53 7.32 -3.82 1.15
C GLY A 53 6.43 -3.66 -0.07
N ILE A 54 6.00 -2.43 -0.33
CA ILE A 54 5.22 -2.05 -1.51
C ILE A 54 6.13 -1.17 -2.36
N MET A 55 6.19 -1.44 -3.66
CA MET A 55 6.89 -0.63 -4.64
C MET A 55 5.85 -0.06 -5.61
N LEU A 56 5.84 1.25 -5.75
CA LEU A 56 5.03 1.96 -6.73
C LEU A 56 5.90 2.26 -7.96
N GLY A 57 5.32 2.17 -9.15
CA GLY A 57 5.98 2.43 -10.43
C GLY A 57 4.95 2.91 -11.45
N ASP A 58 5.40 3.16 -12.69
CA ASP A 58 4.56 3.70 -13.78
C ASP A 58 3.93 5.06 -13.38
N PHE A 59 4.77 6.00 -12.94
CA PHE A 59 4.32 7.32 -12.48
C PHE A 59 3.98 8.24 -13.65
N PHE A 60 2.88 8.99 -13.51
CA PHE A 60 2.43 9.98 -14.47
C PHE A 60 2.49 11.38 -13.86
N SER A 61 2.83 12.38 -14.67
CA SER A 61 2.70 13.79 -14.26
C SER A 61 1.24 14.16 -14.07
N GLN A 62 0.94 14.87 -12.98
CA GLN A 62 -0.41 15.34 -12.66
C GLN A 62 -0.94 16.20 -13.82
N GLY A 63 -2.11 15.86 -14.36
CA GLY A 63 -2.72 16.55 -15.51
C GLY A 63 -2.38 15.98 -16.90
N VAL A 64 -1.52 14.97 -17.00
CA VAL A 64 -1.21 14.26 -18.27
C VAL A 64 -2.00 12.95 -18.41
N ALA A 65 -2.70 12.53 -17.35
CA ALA A 65 -3.59 11.37 -17.40
C ALA A 65 -4.88 11.72 -18.15
N GLN A 66 -4.97 11.27 -19.41
CA GLN A 66 -6.22 11.26 -20.15
C GLN A 66 -7.11 10.18 -19.52
N LEU A 67 -8.22 10.59 -18.90
CA LEU A 67 -9.26 9.65 -18.48
C LEU A 67 -9.77 8.96 -19.74
N ASN A 68 -9.76 7.62 -19.81
CA ASN A 68 -10.34 6.96 -20.98
C ASN A 68 -11.84 7.25 -20.97
N LEU A 69 -12.40 7.51 -22.16
CA LEU A 69 -13.83 7.76 -22.36
C LEU A 69 -14.72 6.60 -21.86
N PHE A 70 -14.13 5.41 -21.66
CA PHE A 70 -14.78 4.16 -21.24
C PHE A 70 -14.23 3.60 -19.92
N ASP A 71 -13.52 4.38 -19.10
CA ASP A 71 -13.05 3.87 -17.82
C ASP A 71 -14.24 3.61 -16.87
N GLU A 72 -14.51 2.33 -16.59
CA GLU A 72 -15.52 1.90 -15.60
C GLU A 72 -15.17 2.35 -14.17
N TYR A 73 -13.88 2.64 -13.91
CA TYR A 73 -13.37 3.05 -12.60
C TYR A 73 -13.12 4.56 -12.58
N GLN A 74 -14.14 5.32 -12.17
CA GLN A 74 -13.97 6.74 -11.92
C GLN A 74 -13.08 6.98 -10.67
N PRO A 75 -12.32 8.07 -10.63
CA PRO A 75 -11.61 8.48 -9.41
C PRO A 75 -12.57 8.56 -8.23
N GLN A 76 -12.11 8.15 -7.05
CA GLN A 76 -12.93 8.24 -5.84
C GLN A 76 -13.41 9.67 -5.62
N ALA A 77 -14.69 9.82 -5.24
CA ALA A 77 -15.26 11.12 -4.92
C ALA A 77 -14.41 11.82 -3.84
N ASN A 78 -14.12 13.11 -4.09
CA ASN A 78 -13.32 13.97 -3.20
C ASN A 78 -11.91 13.45 -2.88
N SER A 79 -11.35 12.55 -3.69
CA SER A 79 -10.03 11.96 -3.47
C SER A 79 -8.93 13.02 -3.27
N ALA A 80 -8.82 13.98 -4.19
CA ALA A 80 -7.82 15.03 -4.11
C ALA A 80 -7.93 15.88 -2.83
N ALA A 81 -9.16 16.29 -2.46
CA ALA A 81 -9.39 17.07 -1.26
C ALA A 81 -9.05 16.28 0.01
N LEU A 82 -9.42 14.98 0.05
CA LEU A 82 -9.12 14.11 1.17
C LEU A 82 -7.62 13.89 1.32
N MET A 83 -6.91 13.51 0.25
CA MET A 83 -5.46 13.28 0.29
C MET A 83 -4.70 14.54 0.72
N GLN A 84 -5.12 15.73 0.25
CA GLN A 84 -4.54 16.99 0.70
C GLN A 84 -4.71 17.24 2.21
N VAL A 85 -5.89 16.92 2.77
CA VAL A 85 -6.15 17.08 4.21
C VAL A 85 -5.31 16.10 5.02
N VAL A 86 -5.25 14.84 4.60
CA VAL A 86 -4.43 13.80 5.24
C VAL A 86 -2.97 14.21 5.25
N ASP A 87 -2.44 14.64 4.10
CA ASP A 87 -1.06 15.11 3.97
C ASP A 87 -0.77 16.32 4.84
N ARG A 88 -1.66 17.30 4.84
CA ARG A 88 -1.51 18.50 5.68
C ARG A 88 -1.45 18.14 7.15
N LEU A 89 -2.32 17.23 7.60
CA LEU A 89 -2.36 16.79 8.98
C LEU A 89 -1.07 16.05 9.34
N ASN A 90 -0.62 15.12 8.51
CA ASN A 90 0.62 14.35 8.70
C ASN A 90 1.88 15.24 8.69
N ARG A 91 1.90 16.32 7.89
CA ARG A 91 3.02 17.28 7.86
C ARG A 91 2.99 18.30 8.99
N SER A 92 1.84 18.48 9.66
CA SER A 92 1.68 19.50 10.71
C SER A 92 2.48 19.21 12.00
N GLY A 93 2.98 17.99 12.17
CA GLY A 93 3.74 17.57 13.35
C GLY A 93 2.91 17.44 14.65
N ARG A 94 1.60 17.75 14.61
CA ARG A 94 0.69 17.65 15.76
C ARG A 94 0.08 16.26 15.96
N GLY A 95 0.51 15.30 15.16
CA GLY A 95 -0.02 13.95 15.08
C GLY A 95 0.03 13.46 13.65
N SER A 96 -0.10 12.15 13.47
CA SER A 96 -0.35 11.56 12.16
C SER A 96 -1.72 10.91 12.14
N VAL A 97 -2.35 10.88 10.97
CA VAL A 97 -3.54 10.08 10.70
C VAL A 97 -3.15 8.96 9.76
N TRP A 98 -3.67 7.79 10.05
CA TRP A 98 -3.45 6.56 9.31
C TRP A 98 -4.78 5.88 9.05
N PHE A 99 -4.80 5.04 8.03
CA PHE A 99 -5.96 4.21 7.73
C PHE A 99 -6.14 3.14 8.82
N ALA A 100 -7.38 2.88 9.21
CA ALA A 100 -7.71 1.95 10.29
C ALA A 100 -7.17 0.53 10.04
N GLY A 101 -7.01 0.12 8.78
CA GLY A 101 -6.42 -1.17 8.40
C GLY A 101 -4.97 -1.36 8.85
N GLN A 102 -4.26 -0.29 9.24
CA GLN A 102 -2.92 -0.39 9.84
C GLN A 102 -2.96 -0.91 11.29
N GLY A 103 -4.11 -0.83 11.96
CA GLY A 103 -4.23 -1.07 13.41
C GLY A 103 -3.78 0.14 14.25
N ILE A 104 -4.25 0.17 15.50
CA ILE A 104 -3.99 1.26 16.46
C ILE A 104 -2.80 0.98 17.40
N GLN A 105 -2.42 -0.28 17.57
CA GLN A 105 -1.29 -0.68 18.39
C GLN A 105 -0.09 -1.01 17.51
N LYS A 106 1.01 -0.26 17.69
CA LYS A 106 2.32 -0.62 17.14
C LYS A 106 3.02 -1.52 18.17
N SER A 107 2.93 -2.84 17.99
CA SER A 107 3.66 -3.83 18.80
C SER A 107 5.17 -3.83 18.52
N TRP A 108 5.62 -3.09 17.50
CA TRP A 108 7.01 -2.98 17.09
C TRP A 108 7.39 -1.50 16.90
N ALA A 109 8.58 -1.14 17.39
CA ALA A 109 9.24 0.12 17.09
C ALA A 109 10.64 -0.22 16.56
N MET A 110 11.13 0.51 15.55
CA MET A 110 12.54 0.42 15.20
C MET A 110 13.35 0.85 16.42
N LYS A 111 14.26 0.00 16.90
CA LYS A 111 15.33 0.47 17.79
C LYS A 111 16.16 1.46 16.98
N ALA A 112 16.26 2.69 17.51
CA ALA A 112 17.23 3.68 17.06
C ALA A 112 18.66 3.20 17.36
#